data_AF-K0R1T0-F1
#
_entry.id   AF-K0R1T0-F1
#
_cell.length_a   1.000
_cell.length_b   1.000
_cell.length_c   1.000
_cell.angle_alpha   90.00
_cell.angle_beta   90.00
_cell.angle_gamma   90.00
#
_symmetry.space_group_name_H-M   'P 1'
#
loop_
_entity.id
_entity.type
_entity.pdbx_description
1 polymer ?
#
loop_
_entity_poly.entity_id
_entity_poly.type
_entity_poly.pdbx_seq_one_letter_code
_entity_poly.pdbx_strand_id
1 'polypeptide(L)'
;MVGCRGRQCCRNSLYLTALSGLIGATVACDLYLARFGLGVFTGRSIKAGDVLENEAEALIPLYDSKTIDDPTNHSPLREYVWNSLSTLPELGIVGSTNRSAAFWYSGGLAAVAPCTSWNFNLQLSGSGWLPGVSRRNLVEDGMVPPRTSPQAGAYAYRHGLSYVATQNIEPGDELVVACTDDDFNPLEMKVQSNPFVPNDERYMCLDNVRSDESELDEAGKGLFATKSLSKGDTILSSPVVPIHRKELSGDGTGGTAPSGINAYQLLINYALGHEDSDLLILPYGPFVNYLNNRPRGESANAMLRWKSTEVQEGQTASRRLQYHHPELLKMSAIEVANTHGKGLVLEVVASDDIAENDEIYLDYGRAWSKAWDDHVDRWRPPNGAETYMSADQWFHRQRVENIVATEEELKDDPLPANLQTVCYFDADAKFISAEEGVTYSRWQDDELPHECLRPCKILERYSNPDPEDEDDMWLYKAEMFHFDGEEKFNFCSLPPGRHVTKDLTYDGIFILDKPYTHDLFLTTAFRHEIGIPRDIFPTPWMRKKLRKKEDESAIRARSEEGAEFRRKKPGEVKTKKLLMKEQKEKSARMDL
;
A
#
# COMPACT_ATOMS: atom_id res chain seq x y z
N MET A 1 -63.54 -1.82 -4.06
CA MET A 1 -64.60 -2.67 -3.47
C MET A 1 -65.47 -3.12 -4.64
N VAL A 2 -65.22 -4.27 -5.27
CA VAL A 2 -65.54 -5.66 -4.90
C VAL A 2 -64.44 -6.50 -5.58
N GLY A 3 -63.66 -7.39 -4.97
CA GLY A 3 -63.97 -8.43 -3.99
C GLY A 3 -63.36 -9.74 -4.51
N CYS A 4 -62.04 -9.90 -4.35
CA CYS A 4 -61.29 -11.13 -4.66
C CYS A 4 -61.78 -12.33 -3.82
N ARG A 5 -61.79 -13.53 -4.42
CA ARG A 5 -61.36 -14.80 -3.77
C ARG A 5 -61.25 -15.92 -4.81
N GLY A 6 -60.04 -16.41 -5.03
CA GLY A 6 -59.77 -17.61 -5.83
C GLY A 6 -58.30 -18.04 -5.65
N ARG A 7 -58.06 -18.99 -4.74
CA ARG A 7 -56.75 -19.62 -4.48
C ARG A 7 -56.45 -20.61 -5.61
N GLN A 8 -55.50 -20.33 -6.49
CA GLN A 8 -54.85 -21.35 -7.33
C GLN A 8 -53.54 -20.85 -7.97
N CYS A 9 -52.55 -20.40 -7.19
CA CYS A 9 -51.22 -20.05 -7.72
C CYS A 9 -50.09 -20.33 -6.70
N CYS A 10 -50.04 -21.54 -6.15
CA CYS A 10 -48.86 -22.03 -5.39
C CYS A 10 -48.68 -23.53 -5.67
N ARG A 11 -48.20 -23.90 -6.86
CA ARG A 11 -47.72 -25.27 -7.11
C ARG A 11 -46.49 -25.42 -8.01
N ASN A 12 -45.95 -24.33 -8.56
CA ASN A 12 -44.72 -24.39 -9.38
C ASN A 12 -43.46 -23.85 -8.67
N SER A 13 -43.57 -23.40 -7.41
CA SER A 13 -42.39 -22.91 -6.66
C SER A 13 -41.67 -23.98 -5.83
N LEU A 14 -42.25 -25.19 -5.70
CA LEU A 14 -41.70 -26.26 -4.84
C LEU A 14 -40.85 -27.30 -5.59
N TYR A 15 -40.84 -27.28 -6.93
CA TYR A 15 -40.04 -28.22 -7.73
C TYR A 15 -38.63 -27.70 -8.06
N LEU A 16 -38.37 -26.40 -7.89
CA LEU A 16 -37.03 -25.81 -8.07
C LEU A 16 -36.17 -25.84 -6.80
N THR A 17 -36.78 -25.97 -5.62
CA THR A 17 -36.07 -26.06 -4.33
C THR A 17 -35.65 -27.49 -3.96
N ALA A 18 -36.20 -28.51 -4.62
CA ALA A 18 -35.91 -29.92 -4.31
C ALA A 18 -34.82 -30.55 -5.22
N LEU A 19 -34.45 -29.91 -6.33
CA LEU A 19 -33.40 -30.40 -7.24
C LEU A 19 -32.01 -29.81 -6.95
N SER A 20 -31.92 -28.73 -6.19
CA SER A 20 -30.65 -28.15 -5.74
C SER A 20 -29.97 -28.94 -4.61
N GLY A 21 -30.67 -29.90 -3.99
CA GLY A 21 -30.13 -30.70 -2.87
C GLY A 21 -29.30 -31.92 -3.24
N LEU A 22 -29.18 -32.28 -4.53
CA LEU A 22 -28.55 -33.55 -4.96
C LEU A 22 -27.47 -33.43 -6.04
N ILE A 23 -27.26 -32.23 -6.59
CA ILE A 23 -26.08 -31.93 -7.39
C ILE A 23 -25.26 -30.96 -6.57
N GLY A 24 -24.44 -31.50 -5.65
CA GLY A 24 -23.37 -30.75 -5.03
C GLY A 24 -22.38 -30.36 -6.12
N ALA A 25 -22.72 -29.32 -6.90
CA ALA A 25 -21.75 -28.66 -7.75
C ALA A 25 -20.70 -28.11 -6.79
N THR A 26 -19.56 -28.80 -6.70
CA THR A 26 -18.40 -28.31 -5.98
C THR A 26 -18.07 -26.94 -6.56
N VAL A 27 -18.36 -25.89 -5.80
CA VAL A 27 -17.95 -24.53 -6.15
C VAL A 27 -16.42 -24.55 -6.21
N ALA A 28 -15.87 -24.13 -7.35
CA ALA A 28 -14.47 -24.41 -7.66
C ALA A 28 -13.50 -23.39 -7.03
N CYS A 29 -14.01 -22.23 -6.57
CA CYS A 29 -13.25 -21.08 -6.08
C CYS A 29 -14.00 -20.38 -4.94
N ASP A 30 -13.28 -19.65 -4.09
CA ASP A 30 -13.85 -18.93 -2.96
C ASP A 30 -14.24 -17.49 -3.33
N LEU A 31 -13.59 -16.90 -4.34
CA LEU A 31 -13.81 -15.58 -4.90
C LEU A 31 -13.85 -15.63 -6.42
N TYR A 32 -14.74 -14.82 -6.99
CA TYR A 32 -14.96 -14.70 -8.42
C TYR A 32 -15.02 -13.23 -8.82
N LEU A 33 -14.34 -12.86 -9.90
CA LEU A 33 -14.54 -11.58 -10.57
C LEU A 33 -15.66 -11.75 -11.62
N ALA A 34 -16.57 -10.78 -11.78
CA ALA A 34 -17.65 -10.80 -12.79
C ALA A 34 -17.42 -9.87 -14.00
N ARG A 35 -17.75 -10.32 -15.23
CA ARG A 35 -17.37 -9.69 -16.53
C ARG A 35 -17.84 -8.25 -16.74
N PHE A 36 -18.74 -7.77 -15.90
CA PHE A 36 -19.51 -6.56 -16.09
C PHE A 36 -19.34 -5.63 -14.88
N GLY A 37 -18.41 -4.69 -14.96
CA GLY A 37 -17.96 -3.97 -13.77
C GLY A 37 -17.12 -4.90 -12.89
N LEU A 38 -16.19 -4.36 -12.10
CA LEU A 38 -15.29 -5.17 -11.25
C LEU A 38 -16.06 -5.73 -10.03
N GLY A 39 -17.21 -6.37 -10.23
CA GLY A 39 -17.93 -7.01 -9.14
C GLY A 39 -17.15 -8.24 -8.67
N VAL A 40 -16.94 -8.36 -7.37
CA VAL A 40 -16.33 -9.53 -6.73
C VAL A 40 -17.44 -10.33 -6.08
N PHE A 41 -17.44 -11.65 -6.23
CA PHE A 41 -18.49 -12.54 -5.72
C PHE A 41 -17.86 -13.65 -4.91
N THR A 42 -18.51 -14.08 -3.83
CA THR A 42 -18.02 -15.21 -3.03
C THR A 42 -18.58 -16.54 -3.53
N GLY A 43 -17.78 -17.59 -3.54
CA GLY A 43 -18.20 -18.98 -3.75
C GLY A 43 -18.63 -19.69 -2.46
N ARG A 44 -18.41 -19.07 -1.30
CA ARG A 44 -18.67 -19.63 0.03
C ARG A 44 -19.59 -18.74 0.87
N SER A 45 -20.31 -19.35 1.81
CA SER A 45 -21.08 -18.58 2.81
C SER A 45 -20.11 -17.93 3.80
N ILE A 46 -20.34 -16.66 4.14
CA ILE A 46 -19.61 -15.88 5.15
C ILE A 46 -20.64 -15.38 6.15
N LYS A 47 -20.44 -15.64 7.45
CA LYS A 47 -21.41 -15.21 8.47
C LYS A 47 -21.16 -13.78 8.89
N ALA A 48 -22.22 -13.09 9.32
CA ALA A 48 -22.10 -11.78 9.95
C ALA A 48 -21.12 -11.86 11.14
N GLY A 49 -20.14 -10.96 11.17
CA GLY A 49 -19.06 -10.92 12.15
C GLY A 49 -17.82 -11.74 11.80
N ASP A 50 -17.87 -12.59 10.77
CA ASP A 50 -16.67 -13.30 10.30
C ASP A 50 -15.68 -12.29 9.72
N VAL A 51 -14.41 -12.41 10.13
CA VAL A 51 -13.29 -11.66 9.56
C VAL A 51 -12.72 -12.45 8.38
N LEU A 52 -12.54 -11.80 7.24
CA LEU A 52 -11.88 -12.37 6.07
C LEU A 52 -10.35 -12.34 6.28
N GLU A 53 -9.86 -13.02 7.32
CA GLU A 53 -8.44 -13.01 7.73
C GLU A 53 -7.53 -13.63 6.67
N ASN A 54 -7.99 -14.70 6.02
CA ASN A 54 -7.25 -15.35 4.94
C ASN A 54 -7.09 -14.44 3.73
N GLU A 55 -7.85 -13.33 3.65
CA GLU A 55 -7.79 -12.33 2.57
C GLU A 55 -7.02 -11.08 3.00
N ALA A 56 -6.26 -11.15 4.10
CA ALA A 56 -5.44 -10.04 4.57
C ALA A 56 -4.51 -9.55 3.44
N GLU A 57 -4.61 -8.27 3.11
CA GLU A 57 -3.82 -7.68 2.03
C GLU A 57 -2.54 -7.02 2.55
N ALA A 58 -1.52 -6.99 1.71
CA ALA A 58 -0.30 -6.23 1.97
C ALA A 58 -0.59 -4.74 1.82
N LEU A 59 -0.25 -3.98 2.86
CA LEU A 59 -0.35 -2.52 2.89
C LEU A 59 1.01 -1.94 2.55
N ILE A 60 1.14 -1.41 1.33
CA ILE A 60 2.39 -0.93 0.79
C ILE A 60 2.38 0.60 0.85
N PRO A 61 3.11 1.23 1.78
CA PRO A 61 3.10 2.67 1.90
C PRO A 61 3.88 3.35 0.77
N LEU A 62 3.41 4.53 0.39
CA LEU A 62 4.04 5.46 -0.54
C LEU A 62 4.19 6.81 0.14
N TYR A 63 5.36 7.41 0.00
CA TYR A 63 5.67 8.69 0.64
C TYR A 63 6.12 9.73 -0.38
N ASP A 64 5.85 11.00 -0.10
CA ASP A 64 6.32 12.16 -0.88
C ASP A 64 5.99 12.12 -2.38
N SER A 65 4.89 11.46 -2.76
CA SER A 65 4.52 11.32 -4.17
C SER A 65 3.82 12.58 -4.68
N LYS A 66 4.62 13.56 -5.11
CA LYS A 66 4.12 14.79 -5.76
C LYS A 66 3.22 14.50 -6.95
N THR A 67 3.46 13.39 -7.66
CA THR A 67 2.66 12.98 -8.82
C THR A 67 1.25 12.57 -8.46
N ILE A 68 1.02 12.05 -7.25
CA ILE A 68 -0.33 11.70 -6.78
C ILE A 68 -1.06 12.97 -6.32
N ASP A 69 -0.32 13.90 -5.71
CA ASP A 69 -0.85 15.17 -5.21
C ASP A 69 -1.14 16.21 -6.30
N ASP A 70 -0.44 16.17 -7.42
CA ASP A 70 -0.59 17.16 -8.49
C ASP A 70 -1.97 17.03 -9.17
N PRO A 71 -2.89 17.99 -8.96
CA PRO A 71 -4.22 17.93 -9.55
C PRO A 71 -4.21 18.07 -11.08
N THR A 72 -3.08 18.51 -11.66
CA THR A 72 -2.91 18.63 -13.11
C THR A 72 -2.41 17.34 -13.76
N ASN A 73 -1.86 16.43 -12.96
CA ASN A 73 -1.36 15.14 -13.41
C ASN A 73 -2.19 14.01 -12.81
N HIS A 74 -3.18 13.54 -13.56
CA HIS A 74 -3.98 12.38 -13.16
C HIS A 74 -3.17 11.09 -13.30
N SER A 75 -2.28 10.82 -12.33
CA SER A 75 -1.59 9.54 -12.21
C SER A 75 -2.62 8.40 -12.12
N PRO A 76 -2.50 7.34 -12.93
CA PRO A 76 -3.38 6.17 -12.81
C PRO A 76 -3.29 5.51 -11.43
N LEU A 77 -2.13 5.62 -10.77
CA LEU A 77 -1.91 5.10 -9.42
C LEU A 77 -2.84 5.74 -8.38
N ARG A 78 -3.28 6.98 -8.60
CA ARG A 78 -4.17 7.71 -7.69
C ARG A 78 -5.51 6.99 -7.46
N GLU A 79 -5.99 6.19 -8.42
CA GLU A 79 -7.23 5.41 -8.27
C GLU A 79 -7.07 4.18 -7.37
N TYR A 80 -5.83 3.80 -7.02
CA TYR A 80 -5.50 2.56 -6.32
C TYR A 80 -4.68 2.80 -5.05
N VAL A 81 -4.68 4.04 -4.57
CA VAL A 81 -3.99 4.42 -3.33
C VAL A 81 -4.95 5.19 -2.44
N TRP A 82 -4.80 5.00 -1.15
CA TRP A 82 -5.63 5.63 -0.14
C TRP A 82 -4.79 6.54 0.73
N ASN A 83 -5.38 7.66 1.17
CA ASN A 83 -4.70 8.56 2.10
C ASN A 83 -4.51 7.85 3.45
N SER A 84 -3.30 7.90 4.00
CA SER A 84 -2.99 7.22 5.27
C SER A 84 -3.70 7.84 6.47
N LEU A 85 -4.07 9.12 6.45
CA LEU A 85 -4.64 9.82 7.61
C LEU A 85 -6.02 9.30 8.02
N SER A 86 -6.83 8.87 7.06
CA SER A 86 -8.18 8.37 7.35
C SER A 86 -8.19 6.96 7.93
N THR A 87 -7.09 6.22 7.76
CA THR A 87 -7.08 4.76 7.92
C THR A 87 -5.98 4.28 8.86
N LEU A 88 -4.80 4.90 8.83
CA LEU A 88 -3.59 4.50 9.55
C LEU A 88 -2.79 5.74 10.00
N PRO A 89 -3.29 6.52 10.98
CA PRO A 89 -2.61 7.72 11.46
C PRO A 89 -1.19 7.45 11.99
N GLU A 90 -0.90 6.24 12.44
CA GLU A 90 0.43 5.77 12.84
C GLU A 90 1.44 5.73 11.69
N LEU A 91 0.97 5.49 10.46
CA LEU A 91 1.80 5.57 9.25
C LEU A 91 1.97 7.00 8.75
N GLY A 92 1.23 7.94 9.33
CA GLY A 92 1.40 9.36 9.07
C GLY A 92 2.82 9.78 9.46
N ILE A 93 3.55 10.37 8.52
CA ILE A 93 4.79 11.07 8.86
C ILE A 93 4.40 12.31 9.67
N VAL A 94 4.44 12.19 10.99
CA VAL A 94 4.18 13.31 11.91
C VAL A 94 5.13 14.45 11.57
N GLY A 95 4.58 15.60 11.20
CA GLY A 95 5.35 16.77 10.79
C GLY A 95 5.73 16.84 9.31
N SER A 96 5.24 15.94 8.45
CA SER A 96 5.29 16.24 7.02
C SER A 96 4.33 17.40 6.71
N THR A 97 4.84 18.44 6.06
CA THR A 97 4.10 19.68 5.78
C THR A 97 2.91 19.52 4.82
N ASN A 98 2.60 18.27 4.44
CA ASN A 98 1.61 17.94 3.43
C ASN A 98 0.82 16.73 3.95
N ARG A 99 -0.41 16.97 4.42
CA ARG A 99 -1.38 15.92 4.82
C ARG A 99 -1.64 14.88 3.72
N SER A 100 -1.18 15.15 2.50
CA SER A 100 -1.23 14.26 1.34
C SER A 100 0.07 13.49 1.09
N ALA A 101 1.11 13.63 1.92
CA ALA A 101 2.43 13.05 1.63
C ALA A 101 2.52 11.54 1.85
N ALA A 102 1.54 10.91 2.50
CA ALA A 102 1.54 9.48 2.76
C ALA A 102 0.28 8.84 2.19
N PHE A 103 0.49 7.93 1.26
CA PHE A 103 -0.54 7.05 0.73
C PHE A 103 -0.20 5.61 1.07
N TRP A 104 -1.16 4.71 0.99
CA TRP A 104 -0.88 3.29 0.93
C TRP A 104 -1.57 2.70 -0.29
N TYR A 105 -0.93 1.70 -0.85
CA TYR A 105 -1.48 0.83 -1.87
C TYR A 105 -1.85 -0.49 -1.18
N SER A 106 -3.06 -0.96 -1.42
CA SER A 106 -3.52 -2.31 -1.08
C SER A 106 -4.11 -2.93 -2.34
N GLY A 107 -3.73 -4.17 -2.63
CA GLY A 107 -4.29 -4.94 -3.74
C GLY A 107 -5.67 -5.50 -3.37
N GLY A 108 -5.96 -6.71 -3.84
CA GLY A 108 -7.08 -7.51 -3.35
C GLY A 108 -8.47 -6.89 -3.38
N LEU A 109 -9.33 -7.35 -2.46
CA LEU A 109 -10.68 -6.86 -2.21
C LEU A 109 -10.73 -5.35 -2.05
N ALA A 110 -9.76 -4.70 -1.41
CA ALA A 110 -9.76 -3.24 -1.31
C ALA A 110 -9.71 -2.55 -2.67
N ALA A 111 -8.94 -3.10 -3.61
CA ALA A 111 -8.79 -2.55 -4.96
C ALA A 111 -9.84 -3.06 -5.96
N VAL A 112 -10.33 -4.29 -5.80
CA VAL A 112 -11.24 -4.92 -6.78
C VAL A 112 -12.71 -4.86 -6.39
N ALA A 113 -13.06 -4.88 -5.11
CA ALA A 113 -14.46 -4.89 -4.71
C ALA A 113 -15.08 -3.50 -4.93
N PRO A 114 -16.32 -3.42 -5.45
CA PRO A 114 -17.05 -2.16 -5.49
C PRO A 114 -17.26 -1.65 -4.06
N CYS A 115 -17.21 -0.33 -3.90
CA CYS A 115 -17.51 0.28 -2.63
C CYS A 115 -18.76 1.16 -2.64
N THR A 116 -19.37 1.32 -1.48
CA THR A 116 -20.59 2.11 -1.28
C THR A 116 -20.64 2.66 0.14
N SER A 117 -21.24 3.83 0.30
CA SER A 117 -21.59 4.39 1.62
C SER A 117 -22.84 3.71 2.23
N TRP A 118 -23.66 3.02 1.42
CA TRP A 118 -24.91 2.37 1.85
C TRP A 118 -25.04 0.94 1.32
N ASN A 119 -25.52 0.01 2.14
CA ASN A 119 -25.72 -1.41 1.79
C ASN A 119 -24.43 -2.18 1.41
N PHE A 120 -23.31 -1.84 2.04
CA PHE A 120 -22.13 -2.70 2.01
C PHE A 120 -22.36 -3.95 2.87
N ASN A 121 -21.77 -5.07 2.47
CA ASN A 121 -21.77 -6.30 3.26
C ASN A 121 -20.39 -6.61 3.86
N LEU A 122 -19.37 -5.82 3.52
CA LEU A 122 -18.03 -5.88 4.10
C LEU A 122 -17.64 -4.53 4.68
N GLN A 123 -17.18 -4.52 5.94
CA GLN A 123 -16.64 -3.34 6.60
C GLN A 123 -15.16 -3.55 6.91
N LEU A 124 -14.34 -2.51 6.74
CA LEU A 124 -12.92 -2.58 7.08
C LEU A 124 -12.74 -2.93 8.56
N SER A 125 -12.09 -4.06 8.84
CA SER A 125 -11.68 -4.49 10.17
C SER A 125 -10.69 -3.47 10.75
N GLY A 126 -10.98 -2.92 11.92
CA GLY A 126 -10.13 -1.90 12.56
C GLY A 126 -10.42 -0.44 12.18
N SER A 127 -11.38 -0.17 11.28
CA SER A 127 -11.95 1.18 11.21
C SER A 127 -12.65 1.46 12.55
N GLY A 128 -12.15 2.44 13.31
CA GLY A 128 -12.50 2.70 14.72
C GLY A 128 -13.96 3.10 15.01
N TRP A 129 -14.89 2.75 14.13
CA TRP A 129 -16.32 3.04 14.24
C TRP A 129 -17.12 1.94 14.95
N LEU A 130 -16.57 0.73 15.14
CA LEU A 130 -17.20 -0.30 15.95
C LEU A 130 -16.64 -0.27 17.38
N PRO A 131 -17.45 0.12 18.38
CA PRO A 131 -17.05 0.05 19.79
C PRO A 131 -16.62 -1.39 20.11
N GLY A 132 -15.37 -1.57 20.55
CA GLY A 132 -14.83 -2.87 20.97
C GLY A 132 -13.96 -3.61 19.95
N VAL A 133 -13.88 -3.19 18.68
CA VAL A 133 -12.84 -3.69 17.76
C VAL A 133 -11.60 -2.84 17.96
N SER A 134 -10.74 -3.30 18.86
CA SER A 134 -9.50 -2.59 19.17
C SER A 134 -8.66 -2.38 17.90
N ARG A 135 -8.03 -1.19 17.73
CA ARG A 135 -7.01 -0.90 16.70
C ARG A 135 -5.86 -1.93 16.65
N ARG A 136 -5.79 -2.84 17.63
CA ARG A 136 -4.83 -3.93 17.84
C ARG A 136 -4.85 -5.08 16.83
N ASN A 137 -5.71 -5.07 15.80
CA ASN A 137 -5.77 -6.14 14.79
C ASN A 137 -4.83 -5.93 13.58
N LEU A 138 -4.15 -4.78 13.48
CA LEU A 138 -3.03 -4.60 12.56
C LEU A 138 -1.81 -5.24 13.22
N VAL A 139 -1.71 -6.56 13.12
CA VAL A 139 -0.57 -7.30 13.64
C VAL A 139 0.54 -7.16 12.60
N GLU A 140 1.68 -6.57 13.00
CA GLU A 140 2.95 -6.97 12.40
C GLU A 140 3.11 -8.46 12.76
N ASP A 141 2.58 -9.35 11.92
CA ASP A 141 2.88 -10.79 12.01
C ASP A 141 4.39 -10.88 12.10
N GLY A 142 4.93 -11.44 13.20
CA GLY A 142 6.29 -11.28 13.74
C GLY A 142 7.47 -11.65 12.83
N MET A 143 7.46 -11.14 11.60
CA MET A 143 8.26 -11.43 10.43
C MET A 143 8.87 -10.14 9.86
N VAL A 144 8.90 -9.06 10.65
CA VAL A 144 9.74 -7.90 10.32
C VAL A 144 11.18 -8.38 10.45
N PRO A 145 11.97 -8.44 9.36
CA PRO A 145 13.36 -8.79 9.46
C PRO A 145 14.02 -7.87 10.47
N PRO A 146 14.97 -8.37 11.27
CA PRO A 146 15.78 -7.46 12.06
C PRO A 146 16.42 -6.44 11.11
N ARG A 147 16.61 -5.21 11.56
CA ARG A 147 17.27 -4.15 10.77
C ARG A 147 18.69 -4.52 10.30
N THR A 148 19.22 -5.61 10.83
CA THR A 148 20.49 -6.24 10.44
C THR A 148 20.38 -7.09 9.17
N SER A 149 19.20 -7.59 8.83
CA SER A 149 18.95 -8.38 7.63
C SER A 149 19.02 -7.53 6.35
N PRO A 150 19.54 -8.06 5.23
CA PRO A 150 19.45 -7.40 3.93
C PRO A 150 18.02 -7.13 3.46
N GLN A 151 17.01 -7.78 4.04
CA GLN A 151 15.61 -7.55 3.68
C GLN A 151 14.97 -6.40 4.46
N ALA A 152 15.68 -5.77 5.40
CA ALA A 152 15.14 -4.65 6.15
C ALA A 152 14.62 -3.55 5.21
N GLY A 153 13.30 -3.35 5.24
CA GLY A 153 12.59 -2.39 4.40
C GLY A 153 12.45 -2.79 2.92
N ALA A 154 12.76 -4.03 2.52
CA ALA A 154 12.62 -4.54 1.16
C ALA A 154 11.19 -4.99 0.82
N TYR A 155 10.33 -5.15 1.80
CA TYR A 155 8.92 -5.52 1.61
C TYR A 155 8.03 -4.81 2.64
N ALA A 156 6.73 -4.76 2.35
CA ALA A 156 5.72 -4.31 3.29
C ALA A 156 5.61 -5.34 4.42
N TYR A 157 5.76 -4.87 5.65
CA TYR A 157 5.62 -5.66 6.86
C TYR A 157 4.21 -5.53 7.46
N ARG A 158 3.42 -4.55 6.99
CA ARG A 158 2.02 -4.40 7.38
C ARG A 158 1.16 -5.19 6.42
N HIS A 159 0.47 -6.17 7.00
CA HIS A 159 -0.59 -6.92 6.38
C HIS A 159 -1.86 -6.73 7.21
N GLY A 160 -2.96 -7.33 6.80
CA GLY A 160 -4.13 -7.43 7.68
C GLY A 160 -5.16 -6.34 7.47
N LEU A 161 -5.09 -5.60 6.36
CA LEU A 161 -6.30 -4.98 5.85
C LEU A 161 -7.28 -6.11 5.51
N SER A 162 -8.21 -6.30 6.43
CA SER A 162 -9.18 -7.38 6.44
C SER A 162 -10.57 -6.77 6.52
N TYR A 163 -11.56 -7.54 6.11
CA TYR A 163 -12.94 -7.11 6.13
C TYR A 163 -13.74 -7.97 7.10
N VAL A 164 -14.67 -7.35 7.81
CA VAL A 164 -15.67 -8.04 8.63
C VAL A 164 -16.98 -8.02 7.88
N ALA A 165 -17.60 -9.18 7.74
CA ALA A 165 -18.92 -9.27 7.14
C ALA A 165 -19.96 -8.60 8.06
N THR A 166 -20.70 -7.62 7.56
CA THR A 166 -21.74 -6.91 8.33
C THR A 166 -23.08 -7.65 8.37
N GLN A 167 -23.23 -8.64 7.50
CA GLN A 167 -24.39 -9.50 7.37
C GLN A 167 -23.95 -10.89 6.88
N ASN A 168 -24.85 -11.86 6.90
CA ASN A 168 -24.59 -13.13 6.24
C ASN A 168 -24.52 -12.90 4.73
N ILE A 169 -23.49 -13.46 4.10
CA ILE A 169 -23.23 -13.41 2.66
C ILE A 169 -23.30 -14.85 2.17
N GLU A 170 -24.15 -15.14 1.20
CA GLU A 170 -24.31 -16.48 0.65
C GLU A 170 -23.46 -16.65 -0.62
N PRO A 171 -23.13 -17.90 -1.02
CA PRO A 171 -22.48 -18.19 -2.29
C PRO A 171 -23.21 -17.54 -3.46
N GLY A 172 -22.48 -16.74 -4.21
CA GLY A 172 -22.97 -15.99 -5.36
C GLY A 172 -23.44 -14.57 -5.06
N ASP A 173 -23.37 -14.12 -3.80
CA ASP A 173 -23.53 -12.72 -3.46
C ASP A 173 -22.28 -11.91 -3.87
N GLU A 174 -22.52 -10.66 -4.28
CA GLU A 174 -21.45 -9.69 -4.56
C GLU A 174 -20.89 -9.15 -3.25
N LEU A 175 -19.58 -9.13 -3.12
CA LEU A 175 -18.84 -8.49 -2.03
C LEU A 175 -18.76 -6.99 -2.32
N VAL A 176 -19.24 -6.19 -1.37
CA VAL A 176 -19.30 -4.74 -1.47
C VAL A 176 -18.73 -4.15 -0.19
N VAL A 177 -17.68 -3.33 -0.31
CA VAL A 177 -16.95 -2.75 0.81
C VAL A 177 -17.48 -1.37 1.21
N ALA A 178 -17.40 -1.03 2.50
CA ALA A 178 -17.76 0.29 2.99
C ALA A 178 -16.78 1.37 2.50
N CYS A 179 -17.31 2.49 1.99
CA CYS A 179 -16.53 3.69 1.62
C CYS A 179 -17.00 4.90 2.43
N THR A 180 -16.08 5.83 2.74
CA THR A 180 -16.35 6.96 3.65
C THR A 180 -17.06 8.14 2.99
N ASP A 181 -16.94 8.35 1.67
CA ASP A 181 -17.29 9.65 1.07
C ASP A 181 -17.92 9.61 -0.32
N ASP A 182 -18.32 8.44 -0.83
CA ASP A 182 -18.92 8.39 -2.17
C ASP A 182 -20.45 8.54 -2.13
N ASP A 183 -20.94 9.54 -2.85
CA ASP A 183 -22.35 9.74 -3.25
C ASP A 183 -22.87 8.61 -4.17
N PHE A 184 -22.07 7.57 -4.43
CA PHE A 184 -22.49 6.42 -5.21
C PHE A 184 -23.56 5.63 -4.44
N ASN A 185 -24.82 5.80 -4.85
CA ASN A 185 -25.93 5.01 -4.33
C ASN A 185 -26.14 3.77 -5.21
N PRO A 186 -25.67 2.58 -4.79
CA PRO A 186 -25.85 1.36 -5.57
C PRO A 186 -27.33 0.99 -5.72
N LEU A 187 -28.26 1.54 -4.92
CA LEU A 187 -29.70 1.29 -5.11
C LEU A 187 -30.26 2.00 -6.36
N GLU A 188 -29.62 3.07 -6.84
CA GLU A 188 -30.00 3.74 -8.08
C GLU A 188 -29.55 2.94 -9.31
N MET A 189 -28.41 2.25 -9.21
CA MET A 189 -28.10 1.15 -10.09
C MET A 189 -28.83 -0.10 -9.61
N LYS A 190 -30.09 -0.28 -10.05
CA LYS A 190 -30.68 -1.62 -10.08
C LYS A 190 -29.87 -2.50 -11.03
N VAL A 191 -28.67 -2.90 -10.61
CA VAL A 191 -27.99 -4.06 -11.14
C VAL A 191 -28.97 -5.17 -10.81
N GLN A 192 -29.70 -5.62 -11.82
CA GLN A 192 -30.27 -6.95 -11.77
C GLN A 192 -29.05 -7.83 -11.57
N SER A 193 -28.77 -8.20 -10.32
CA SER A 193 -27.74 -9.16 -9.97
C SER A 193 -28.09 -10.38 -10.79
N ASN A 194 -27.41 -10.55 -11.92
CA ASN A 194 -27.55 -11.78 -12.67
C ASN A 194 -27.17 -12.86 -11.66
N PRO A 195 -28.03 -13.86 -11.45
CA PRO A 195 -27.73 -14.90 -10.48
C PRO A 195 -26.36 -15.45 -10.83
N PHE A 196 -25.45 -15.42 -9.86
CA PHE A 196 -24.15 -16.02 -9.99
C PHE A 196 -24.34 -17.49 -10.39
N VAL A 197 -23.69 -17.89 -11.47
CA VAL A 197 -23.68 -19.28 -11.92
C VAL A 197 -22.23 -19.74 -11.87
N PRO A 198 -21.86 -20.60 -10.89
CA PRO A 198 -20.54 -21.20 -10.87
C PRO A 198 -20.23 -21.83 -12.23
N ASN A 199 -19.01 -21.63 -12.74
CA ASN A 199 -18.54 -22.10 -14.07
C ASN A 199 -19.13 -21.39 -15.30
N ASP A 200 -19.92 -20.32 -15.12
CA ASP A 200 -20.25 -19.44 -16.23
C ASP A 200 -18.98 -18.66 -16.62
N GLU A 201 -18.66 -18.65 -17.91
CA GLU A 201 -17.48 -17.97 -18.45
C GLU A 201 -17.43 -16.48 -18.06
N ARG A 202 -18.58 -15.88 -17.71
CA ARG A 202 -18.69 -14.51 -17.19
C ARG A 202 -17.98 -14.30 -15.85
N TYR A 203 -17.66 -15.35 -15.12
CA TYR A 203 -16.95 -15.27 -13.86
C TYR A 203 -15.55 -15.86 -13.98
N MET A 204 -14.60 -15.24 -13.29
CA MET A 204 -13.21 -15.67 -13.26
C MET A 204 -12.83 -15.98 -11.82
N CYS A 205 -12.36 -17.20 -11.59
CA CYS A 205 -11.78 -17.62 -10.32
C CYS A 205 -10.66 -16.66 -9.91
N LEU A 206 -10.74 -16.12 -8.70
CA LEU A 206 -9.71 -15.23 -8.15
C LEU A 206 -8.76 -15.95 -7.18
N ASP A 207 -9.15 -17.10 -6.63
CA ASP A 207 -8.42 -17.75 -5.55
C ASP A 207 -8.50 -19.29 -5.58
N ASN A 208 -7.36 -19.91 -5.87
CA ASN A 208 -7.05 -21.28 -5.47
C ASN A 208 -5.84 -21.28 -4.52
N VAL A 209 -5.73 -20.19 -3.75
CA VAL A 209 -4.52 -19.82 -3.05
C VAL A 209 -4.85 -19.19 -1.71
N ARG A 210 -3.87 -19.21 -0.82
CA ARG A 210 -3.90 -18.54 0.48
C ARG A 210 -2.53 -17.91 0.75
N SER A 211 -2.50 -16.88 1.59
CA SER A 211 -1.24 -16.35 2.12
C SER A 211 -0.85 -17.11 3.39
N ASP A 212 0.44 -17.42 3.56
CA ASP A 212 1.00 -17.99 4.79
C ASP A 212 2.47 -17.57 4.97
N GLU A 213 3.13 -17.97 6.06
CA GLU A 213 4.59 -17.84 6.22
C GLU A 213 5.31 -18.53 5.06
N SER A 214 6.20 -17.81 4.37
CA SER A 214 6.99 -18.39 3.27
C SER A 214 7.97 -19.44 3.80
N GLU A 215 8.19 -20.49 3.00
CA GLU A 215 9.24 -21.49 3.25
C GLU A 215 10.64 -20.92 2.96
N LEU A 216 10.72 -19.82 2.22
CA LEU A 216 11.96 -19.10 2.00
C LEU A 216 12.34 -18.36 3.27
N ASP A 217 13.56 -18.61 3.73
CA ASP A 217 14.14 -17.88 4.85
C ASP A 217 13.95 -16.38 4.63
N GLU A 218 13.26 -15.77 5.60
CA GLU A 218 13.28 -14.32 5.75
C GLU A 218 12.45 -13.62 4.61
N ALA A 219 11.71 -14.37 3.76
CA ALA A 219 10.86 -13.79 2.71
C ALA A 219 9.51 -13.23 3.21
N GLY A 220 9.21 -13.37 4.51
CA GLY A 220 7.94 -12.96 5.10
C GLY A 220 6.80 -13.90 4.70
N LYS A 221 5.78 -13.36 4.05
CA LYS A 221 4.63 -14.13 3.57
C LYS A 221 4.85 -14.68 2.16
N GLY A 222 4.33 -15.86 1.90
CA GLY A 222 4.32 -16.54 0.61
C GLY A 222 2.89 -16.85 0.14
N LEU A 223 2.78 -17.28 -1.11
CA LEU A 223 1.52 -17.71 -1.70
C LEU A 223 1.46 -19.22 -1.80
N PHE A 224 0.42 -19.85 -1.24
CA PHE A 224 0.30 -21.30 -1.16
C PHE A 224 -0.94 -21.79 -1.90
N ALA A 225 -0.84 -22.93 -2.59
CA ALA A 225 -1.98 -23.54 -3.25
C ALA A 225 -2.96 -24.15 -2.23
N THR A 226 -4.27 -23.89 -2.35
CA THR A 226 -5.31 -24.49 -1.50
C THR A 226 -5.81 -25.84 -2.02
N LYS A 227 -5.36 -26.24 -3.20
CA LYS A 227 -5.64 -27.55 -3.82
C LYS A 227 -4.53 -27.88 -4.81
N SER A 228 -4.45 -29.14 -5.24
CA SER A 228 -3.50 -29.53 -6.29
C SER A 228 -3.86 -28.89 -7.63
N LEU A 229 -2.85 -28.35 -8.32
CA LEU A 229 -2.96 -27.71 -9.63
C LEU A 229 -2.08 -28.45 -10.64
N SER A 230 -2.62 -28.71 -11.82
CA SER A 230 -1.84 -29.33 -12.91
C SER A 230 -1.10 -28.25 -13.70
N LYS A 231 -0.01 -28.65 -14.35
CA LYS A 231 0.71 -27.80 -15.30
C LYS A 231 -0.25 -27.18 -16.33
N GLY A 232 -0.23 -25.85 -16.42
CA GLY A 232 -1.07 -25.06 -17.31
C GLY A 232 -2.35 -24.50 -16.68
N ASP A 233 -2.70 -24.94 -15.46
CA ASP A 233 -3.83 -24.40 -14.70
C ASP A 233 -3.58 -22.94 -14.32
N THR A 234 -4.61 -22.10 -14.42
CA THR A 234 -4.56 -20.73 -13.90
C THR A 234 -4.63 -20.78 -12.37
N ILE A 235 -3.57 -20.29 -11.73
CA ILE A 235 -3.45 -20.17 -10.27
C ILE A 235 -4.32 -19.01 -9.78
N LEU A 236 -4.04 -17.79 -10.29
CA LEU A 236 -4.82 -16.59 -10.02
C LEU A 236 -4.84 -15.67 -11.24
N SER A 237 -5.79 -14.75 -11.25
CA SER A 237 -5.91 -13.71 -12.28
C SER A 237 -5.97 -12.35 -11.62
N SER A 238 -5.05 -11.47 -11.99
CA SER A 238 -4.96 -10.13 -11.45
C SER A 238 -5.22 -9.10 -12.55
N PRO A 239 -6.22 -8.23 -12.41
CA PRO A 239 -6.22 -6.95 -13.08
C PRO A 239 -4.90 -6.20 -12.81
N VAL A 240 -4.47 -5.37 -13.76
CA VAL A 240 -3.22 -4.62 -13.63
C VAL A 240 -3.37 -3.17 -14.07
N VAL A 241 -2.65 -2.27 -13.38
CA VAL A 241 -2.58 -0.86 -13.71
C VAL A 241 -1.27 -0.55 -14.43
N PRO A 242 -1.30 -0.07 -15.69
CA PRO A 242 -0.12 0.45 -16.35
C PRO A 242 0.24 1.81 -15.73
N ILE A 243 1.44 1.93 -15.16
CA ILE A 243 1.96 3.18 -14.58
C ILE A 243 3.32 3.52 -15.19
N HIS A 244 3.64 4.81 -15.30
CA HIS A 244 4.96 5.20 -15.75
C HIS A 244 5.98 5.01 -14.60
N ARG A 245 7.14 4.40 -14.87
CA ARG A 245 8.20 4.11 -13.87
C ARG A 245 8.58 5.32 -13.00
N LYS A 246 8.56 6.51 -13.59
CA LYS A 246 8.81 7.80 -12.90
C LYS A 246 7.85 8.07 -11.72
N GLU A 247 6.63 7.54 -11.76
CA GLU A 247 5.64 7.75 -10.69
C GLU A 247 6.04 7.06 -9.38
N LEU A 248 6.90 6.04 -9.46
CA LEU A 248 7.47 5.37 -8.30
C LEU A 248 8.85 5.92 -7.92
N SER A 249 9.31 7.02 -8.54
CA SER A 249 10.52 7.70 -8.09
C SER A 249 10.26 8.51 -6.82
N GLY A 250 11.30 8.69 -5.98
CA GLY A 250 11.20 9.30 -4.65
C GLY A 250 10.55 10.69 -4.61
N ASP A 251 10.65 11.49 -5.68
CA ASP A 251 9.94 12.77 -5.79
C ASP A 251 8.81 12.80 -6.84
N GLY A 252 8.50 11.65 -7.46
CA GLY A 252 7.57 11.52 -8.58
C GLY A 252 8.02 12.16 -9.91
N THR A 253 9.11 12.93 -9.92
CA THR A 253 9.63 13.64 -11.10
C THR A 253 10.80 12.91 -11.79
N GLY A 254 11.24 11.78 -11.22
CA GLY A 254 12.45 11.08 -11.63
C GLY A 254 13.72 11.56 -10.91
N GLY A 255 13.58 12.46 -9.93
CA GLY A 255 14.64 12.93 -9.05
C GLY A 255 14.66 12.15 -7.73
N THR A 256 15.75 12.33 -6.97
CA THR A 256 15.78 11.88 -5.58
C THR A 256 14.84 12.77 -4.78
N ALA A 257 14.06 12.18 -3.87
CA ALA A 257 13.24 12.94 -2.91
C ALA A 257 14.06 14.08 -2.29
N PRO A 258 13.47 15.23 -1.92
CA PRO A 258 14.19 16.30 -1.20
C PRO A 258 14.89 15.80 0.06
N SER A 259 14.38 14.72 0.67
CA SER A 259 15.00 13.99 1.78
C SER A 259 16.36 13.35 1.42
N GLY A 260 16.65 13.17 0.14
CA GLY A 260 17.85 12.49 -0.37
C GLY A 260 17.80 10.97 -0.21
N ILE A 261 16.68 10.41 0.23
CA ILE A 261 16.52 9.03 0.64
C ILE A 261 15.78 8.25 -0.46
N ASN A 262 16.43 7.21 -1.00
CA ASN A 262 15.97 6.27 -2.03
C ASN A 262 15.46 6.90 -3.34
N ALA A 263 15.95 6.39 -4.47
CA ALA A 263 15.46 6.81 -5.77
C ALA A 263 14.03 6.31 -6.05
N TYR A 264 13.57 5.27 -5.36
CA TYR A 264 12.29 4.61 -5.61
C TYR A 264 11.50 4.30 -4.34
N GLN A 265 10.17 4.37 -4.46
CA GLN A 265 9.18 3.95 -3.45
C GLN A 265 9.21 2.44 -3.25
N LEU A 266 8.77 1.94 -2.08
CA LEU A 266 8.69 0.50 -1.80
C LEU A 266 7.82 -0.23 -2.84
N LEU A 267 6.75 0.41 -3.31
CA LEU A 267 5.81 -0.15 -4.28
C LEU A 267 6.48 -0.69 -5.56
N ILE A 268 7.69 -0.24 -5.91
CA ILE A 268 8.40 -0.79 -7.06
C ILE A 268 8.68 -2.29 -6.93
N ASN A 269 8.85 -2.81 -5.70
CA ASN A 269 9.12 -4.22 -5.44
C ASN A 269 7.91 -5.12 -5.73
N TYR A 270 6.74 -4.53 -5.89
CA TYR A 270 5.47 -5.19 -6.21
C TYR A 270 5.03 -4.91 -7.65
N ALA A 271 5.77 -4.07 -8.37
CA ALA A 271 5.49 -3.75 -9.75
C ALA A 271 6.24 -4.71 -10.67
N LEU A 272 5.57 -5.11 -11.76
CA LEU A 272 6.16 -5.92 -12.81
C LEU A 272 6.67 -4.99 -13.93
N GLY A 273 7.86 -5.26 -14.48
CA GLY A 273 8.46 -4.41 -15.50
C GLY A 273 9.54 -5.08 -16.34
N HIS A 274 10.04 -4.36 -17.33
CA HIS A 274 11.16 -4.81 -18.16
C HIS A 274 12.24 -3.71 -18.21
N GLU A 275 13.52 -4.10 -18.17
CA GLU A 275 14.67 -3.16 -18.13
C GLU A 275 14.70 -2.19 -19.34
N ASP A 276 14.26 -2.67 -20.50
CA ASP A 276 14.12 -1.87 -21.71
C ASP A 276 12.83 -1.01 -21.75
N SER A 277 12.03 -0.91 -20.68
CA SER A 277 10.73 -0.20 -20.65
C SER A 277 10.65 0.86 -19.55
N ASP A 278 9.99 1.98 -19.87
CA ASP A 278 9.61 3.01 -18.88
C ASP A 278 8.21 2.75 -18.30
N LEU A 279 7.48 1.74 -18.81
CA LEU A 279 6.20 1.28 -18.27
C LEU A 279 6.42 0.21 -17.22
N LEU A 280 5.74 0.35 -16.09
CA LEU A 280 5.53 -0.67 -15.07
C LEU A 280 4.07 -1.10 -15.07
N ILE A 281 3.82 -2.29 -14.52
CA ILE A 281 2.51 -2.92 -14.47
C ILE A 281 2.29 -3.31 -13.01
N LEU A 282 1.29 -2.69 -12.37
CA LEU A 282 1.00 -2.92 -10.96
C LEU A 282 -0.22 -3.84 -10.83
N PRO A 283 -0.03 -5.11 -10.46
CA PRO A 283 -1.14 -6.04 -10.26
C PRO A 283 -1.89 -5.74 -8.97
N TYR A 284 -3.22 -5.65 -9.03
CA TYR A 284 -4.06 -5.29 -7.89
C TYR A 284 -5.14 -6.32 -7.55
N GLY A 285 -5.04 -7.53 -8.10
CA GLY A 285 -5.90 -8.64 -7.70
C GLY A 285 -5.57 -9.18 -6.31
N PRO A 286 -6.44 -10.02 -5.72
CA PRO A 286 -6.15 -10.72 -4.47
C PRO A 286 -4.86 -11.53 -4.55
N PHE A 287 -4.14 -11.56 -3.44
CA PHE A 287 -2.96 -12.39 -3.19
C PHE A 287 -1.71 -12.21 -4.07
N VAL A 288 -1.80 -11.49 -5.19
CA VAL A 288 -0.70 -11.37 -6.16
C VAL A 288 0.59 -10.80 -5.56
N ASN A 289 0.47 -9.99 -4.50
CA ASN A 289 1.60 -9.39 -3.80
C ASN A 289 2.32 -10.34 -2.82
N TYR A 290 1.84 -11.58 -2.66
CA TYR A 290 2.49 -12.64 -1.86
C TYR A 290 3.27 -13.65 -2.69
N LEU A 291 3.29 -13.48 -4.02
CA LEU A 291 4.18 -14.29 -4.84
C LEU A 291 5.62 -13.95 -4.47
N ASN A 292 6.45 -14.98 -4.32
CA ASN A 292 7.87 -14.82 -4.06
C ASN A 292 8.70 -15.23 -5.28
N ASN A 293 9.95 -14.78 -5.30
CA ASN A 293 10.91 -15.30 -6.27
C ASN A 293 11.29 -16.74 -5.90
N ARG A 294 11.52 -17.58 -6.90
CA ARG A 294 11.99 -18.95 -6.69
C ARG A 294 13.27 -19.04 -5.83
N PRO A 295 13.46 -20.15 -5.08
CA PRO A 295 14.71 -20.43 -4.39
C PRO A 295 15.92 -20.45 -5.34
N ARG A 296 17.11 -20.18 -4.79
CA ARG A 296 18.35 -20.16 -5.56
C ARG A 296 18.69 -21.57 -6.06
N GLY A 297 18.76 -21.72 -7.39
CA GLY A 297 19.11 -22.99 -8.04
C GLY A 297 17.91 -23.89 -8.36
N GLU A 298 16.71 -23.48 -7.99
CA GLU A 298 15.46 -24.18 -8.30
C GLU A 298 14.73 -23.53 -9.48
N SER A 299 13.77 -24.23 -10.08
CA SER A 299 12.86 -23.65 -11.08
C SER A 299 11.65 -23.04 -10.40
N ALA A 300 11.12 -21.94 -10.96
CA ALA A 300 9.79 -21.48 -10.59
C ALA A 300 8.75 -22.53 -11.01
N ASN A 301 7.72 -22.71 -10.19
CA ASN A 301 6.58 -23.58 -10.48
C ASN A 301 5.37 -22.79 -11.04
N ALA A 302 5.49 -21.46 -11.19
CA ALA A 302 4.53 -20.63 -11.88
C ALA A 302 5.18 -19.68 -12.91
N MET A 303 4.37 -19.24 -13.87
CA MET A 303 4.74 -18.26 -14.89
C MET A 303 3.64 -17.22 -15.11
N LEU A 304 4.02 -16.07 -15.64
CA LEU A 304 3.07 -15.02 -16.03
C LEU A 304 2.60 -15.23 -17.47
N ARG A 305 1.34 -14.91 -17.76
CA ARG A 305 0.85 -14.72 -19.12
C ARG A 305 -0.26 -13.67 -19.18
N TRP A 306 -0.45 -13.06 -20.33
CA TRP A 306 -1.65 -12.25 -20.58
C TRP A 306 -2.88 -13.15 -20.68
N LYS A 307 -4.01 -12.70 -20.13
CA LYS A 307 -5.28 -13.41 -20.29
C LYS A 307 -5.59 -13.61 -21.77
N SER A 308 -5.78 -14.84 -22.22
CA SER A 308 -6.18 -15.09 -23.61
C SER A 308 -7.61 -14.58 -23.83
N THR A 309 -7.81 -13.83 -24.91
CA THR A 309 -9.15 -13.49 -25.43
C THR A 309 -9.54 -14.42 -26.58
N GLU A 310 -9.17 -15.70 -26.54
CA GLU A 310 -9.71 -16.70 -27.47
C GLU A 310 -11.23 -16.79 -27.27
N VAL A 311 -11.94 -15.85 -27.88
CA VAL A 311 -13.36 -15.96 -28.09
C VAL A 311 -13.50 -16.91 -29.26
N GLN A 312 -14.29 -17.97 -29.08
CA GLN A 312 -14.61 -18.89 -30.17
C GLN A 312 -14.95 -18.09 -31.44
N GLU A 313 -14.28 -18.42 -32.54
CA GLU A 313 -14.44 -17.72 -33.83
C GLU A 313 -15.94 -17.49 -34.12
N GLY A 314 -16.34 -16.21 -34.14
CA GLY A 314 -17.71 -15.81 -34.46
C GLY A 314 -18.53 -15.17 -33.32
N GLN A 315 -18.05 -15.16 -32.07
CA GLN A 315 -18.68 -14.38 -31.00
C GLN A 315 -17.87 -13.12 -30.72
N THR A 316 -18.35 -11.95 -31.14
CA THR A 316 -17.82 -10.68 -30.64
C THR A 316 -18.52 -10.37 -29.32
N ALA A 317 -17.93 -10.77 -28.19
CA ALA A 317 -18.36 -10.23 -26.90
C ALA A 317 -18.27 -8.70 -26.98
N SER A 318 -19.36 -8.00 -26.64
CA SER A 318 -19.39 -6.53 -26.62
C SER A 318 -18.19 -6.02 -25.82
N ARG A 319 -17.59 -4.90 -26.25
CA ARG A 319 -16.41 -4.31 -25.59
C ARG A 319 -16.61 -4.10 -24.09
N ARG A 320 -17.85 -3.85 -23.65
CA ARG A 320 -18.21 -3.70 -22.23
C ARG A 320 -18.13 -5.00 -21.41
N LEU A 321 -17.94 -6.15 -22.05
CA LEU A 321 -17.96 -7.49 -21.45
C LEU A 321 -16.57 -8.11 -21.33
N GLN A 322 -15.56 -7.42 -21.84
CA GLN A 322 -14.19 -7.91 -21.87
C GLN A 322 -13.43 -7.26 -20.73
N TYR A 323 -12.92 -8.06 -19.80
CA TYR A 323 -11.96 -7.58 -18.79
C TYR A 323 -10.60 -7.33 -19.37
N HIS A 324 -10.24 -8.07 -20.40
CA HIS A 324 -8.95 -7.95 -21.04
C HIS A 324 -9.16 -7.31 -22.40
N HIS A 325 -8.51 -6.17 -22.59
CA HIS A 325 -8.48 -5.36 -23.79
C HIS A 325 -7.13 -5.58 -24.49
N PRO A 326 -6.99 -6.64 -25.30
CA PRO A 326 -5.73 -6.96 -25.97
C PRO A 326 -5.29 -5.86 -26.96
N GLU A 327 -6.18 -4.93 -27.33
CA GLU A 327 -5.79 -3.74 -28.08
C GLU A 327 -4.83 -2.83 -27.31
N LEU A 328 -4.88 -2.82 -25.97
CA LEU A 328 -3.98 -2.03 -25.13
C LEU A 328 -2.52 -2.54 -25.22
N LEU A 329 -2.33 -3.84 -25.46
CA LEU A 329 -1.00 -4.44 -25.70
C LEU A 329 -0.36 -3.94 -27.02
N LYS A 330 -1.15 -3.32 -27.90
CA LYS A 330 -0.68 -2.78 -29.19
C LYS A 330 -0.37 -1.28 -29.12
N MET A 331 -0.76 -0.60 -28.04
CA MET A 331 -0.50 0.82 -27.82
C MET A 331 0.94 1.04 -27.37
N SER A 332 1.47 2.26 -27.53
CA SER A 332 2.75 2.62 -26.92
C SER A 332 2.66 2.68 -25.39
N ALA A 333 3.81 2.60 -24.72
CA ALA A 333 3.90 2.72 -23.25
C ALA A 333 3.20 3.99 -22.70
N ILE A 334 3.34 5.12 -23.39
CA ILE A 334 2.74 6.40 -22.95
C ILE A 334 1.22 6.38 -23.14
N GLU A 335 0.75 5.87 -24.28
CA GLU A 335 -0.69 5.79 -24.57
C GLU A 335 -1.41 4.87 -23.60
N VAL A 336 -0.82 3.71 -23.25
CA VAL A 336 -1.45 2.77 -22.32
C VAL A 336 -1.44 3.30 -20.89
N ALA A 337 -0.38 3.98 -20.44
CA ALA A 337 -0.35 4.62 -19.13
C ALA A 337 -1.40 5.76 -19.02
N ASN A 338 -1.63 6.52 -20.09
CA ASN A 338 -2.61 7.60 -20.10
C ASN A 338 -4.06 7.12 -20.32
N THR A 339 -4.24 5.89 -20.78
CA THR A 339 -5.57 5.28 -20.92
C THR A 339 -5.90 4.67 -19.57
N HIS A 340 -6.53 5.43 -18.67
CA HIS A 340 -6.87 5.09 -17.26
C HIS A 340 -7.31 3.64 -16.99
N GLY A 341 -6.31 2.75 -17.03
CA GLY A 341 -6.09 1.48 -16.36
C GLY A 341 -7.08 0.33 -16.47
N LYS A 342 -8.33 0.50 -16.89
CA LYS A 342 -9.30 -0.58 -16.75
C LYS A 342 -9.29 -1.48 -17.99
N GLY A 343 -8.60 -2.60 -17.84
CA GLY A 343 -8.83 -3.77 -18.67
C GLY A 343 -7.58 -4.49 -19.19
N LEU A 344 -6.48 -4.45 -18.47
CA LEU A 344 -5.42 -5.44 -18.62
C LEU A 344 -5.55 -6.47 -17.49
N VAL A 345 -5.45 -7.76 -17.83
CA VAL A 345 -5.52 -8.86 -16.87
C VAL A 345 -4.33 -9.76 -17.13
N LEU A 346 -3.56 -9.98 -16.07
CA LEU A 346 -2.44 -10.90 -16.05
C LEU A 346 -2.86 -12.16 -15.30
N GLU A 347 -2.50 -13.32 -15.84
CA GLU A 347 -2.68 -14.60 -15.19
C GLU A 347 -1.34 -15.10 -14.65
N VAL A 348 -1.39 -15.71 -13.48
CA VAL A 348 -0.34 -16.56 -12.95
C VAL A 348 -0.77 -18.00 -13.22
N VAL A 349 0.11 -18.78 -13.86
CA VAL A 349 -0.21 -20.10 -14.40
C VAL A 349 0.82 -21.09 -13.91
N ALA A 350 0.37 -22.27 -13.49
CA ALA A 350 1.25 -23.34 -13.05
C ALA A 350 2.15 -23.77 -14.21
N SER A 351 3.47 -23.64 -14.04
CA SER A 351 4.46 -24.08 -15.03
C SER A 351 4.78 -25.56 -14.89
N ASP A 352 4.47 -26.15 -13.74
CA ASP A 352 4.57 -27.57 -13.40
C ASP A 352 3.38 -27.98 -12.53
N ASP A 353 3.26 -29.25 -12.16
CA ASP A 353 2.23 -29.68 -11.21
C ASP A 353 2.59 -29.16 -9.81
N ILE A 354 1.60 -28.60 -9.09
CA ILE A 354 1.75 -27.98 -7.76
C ILE A 354 0.84 -28.74 -6.81
N ALA A 355 1.37 -29.31 -5.73
CA ALA A 355 0.54 -30.01 -4.76
C ALA A 355 -0.25 -29.03 -3.88
N GLU A 356 -1.26 -29.55 -3.19
CA GLU A 356 -1.96 -28.77 -2.17
C GLU A 356 -0.99 -28.41 -1.03
N ASN A 357 -0.99 -27.14 -0.61
CA ASN A 357 -0.08 -26.53 0.35
C ASN A 357 1.36 -26.32 -0.13
N ASP A 358 1.69 -26.54 -1.39
CA ASP A 358 2.99 -26.11 -1.92
C ASP A 358 3.01 -24.57 -2.08
N GLU A 359 4.15 -23.95 -1.78
CA GLU A 359 4.39 -22.54 -2.09
C GLU A 359 4.55 -22.31 -3.60
N ILE A 360 4.00 -21.20 -4.07
CA ILE A 360 3.96 -20.80 -5.48
C ILE A 360 5.03 -19.73 -5.70
N TYR A 361 5.96 -20.04 -6.60
CA TYR A 361 7.11 -19.21 -6.93
C TYR A 361 7.04 -18.71 -8.37
N LEU A 362 7.42 -17.46 -8.57
CA LEU A 362 7.70 -16.88 -9.88
C LEU A 362 9.21 -16.77 -10.12
N ASP A 363 9.62 -16.74 -11.39
CA ASP A 363 10.97 -16.29 -11.75
C ASP A 363 10.93 -14.77 -11.94
N TYR A 364 11.48 -14.01 -10.98
CA TYR A 364 11.55 -12.54 -11.06
C TYR A 364 12.57 -12.04 -12.09
N GLY A 365 13.23 -12.96 -12.79
CA GLY A 365 14.16 -12.69 -13.85
C GLY A 365 15.59 -12.50 -13.38
N ARG A 366 16.51 -12.63 -14.33
CA ARG A 366 17.96 -12.53 -14.08
C ARG A 366 18.40 -11.15 -13.60
N ALA A 367 17.73 -10.09 -14.06
CA ALA A 367 18.04 -8.72 -13.65
C ALA A 367 17.76 -8.52 -12.15
N TRP A 368 16.57 -8.94 -11.70
CA TRP A 368 16.20 -8.92 -10.29
C TRP A 368 17.13 -9.81 -9.44
N SER A 369 17.35 -11.07 -9.86
CA SER A 369 18.21 -12.01 -9.11
C SER A 369 19.62 -11.45 -8.93
N LYS A 370 20.19 -10.87 -10.00
CA LYS A 370 21.50 -10.23 -9.92
C LYS A 370 21.48 -9.01 -9.00
N ALA A 371 20.44 -8.17 -9.08
CA ALA A 371 20.32 -7.00 -8.23
C ALA A 371 20.20 -7.39 -6.75
N TRP A 372 19.48 -8.47 -6.45
CA TRP A 372 19.36 -9.03 -5.10
C TRP A 372 20.71 -9.57 -4.60
N ASP A 373 21.40 -10.39 -5.39
CA ASP A 373 22.74 -10.89 -5.05
C ASP A 373 23.72 -9.74 -4.78
N ASP A 374 23.77 -8.76 -5.69
CA ASP A 374 24.62 -7.56 -5.55
C ASP A 374 24.24 -6.74 -4.30
N HIS A 375 22.97 -6.73 -3.92
CA HIS A 375 22.46 -6.04 -2.73
C HIS A 375 22.90 -6.75 -1.45
N VAL A 376 22.66 -8.06 -1.35
CA VAL A 376 23.07 -8.88 -0.21
C VAL A 376 24.59 -8.80 0.01
N ASP A 377 25.40 -8.91 -1.06
CA ASP A 377 26.86 -8.83 -0.96
C ASP A 377 27.35 -7.48 -0.39
N ARG A 378 26.66 -6.40 -0.75
CA ARG A 378 26.99 -5.02 -0.34
C ARG A 378 26.28 -4.57 0.92
N TRP A 379 25.26 -5.30 1.37
CA TRP A 379 24.44 -4.91 2.51
C TRP A 379 25.27 -4.78 3.77
N ARG A 380 25.13 -3.66 4.45
CA ARG A 380 25.70 -3.45 5.78
C ARG A 380 24.60 -2.85 6.64
N PRO A 381 24.34 -3.42 7.84
CA PRO A 381 23.37 -2.85 8.76
C PRO A 381 23.70 -1.37 9.04
N PRO A 382 22.71 -0.47 9.08
CA PRO A 382 22.94 0.90 9.49
C PRO A 382 23.41 0.97 10.94
N ASN A 383 24.09 2.05 11.32
CA ASN A 383 24.48 2.26 12.72
C ASN A 383 23.24 2.26 13.63
N GLY A 384 23.29 1.47 14.70
CA GLY A 384 22.16 1.31 15.62
C GLY A 384 21.09 0.32 15.15
N ALA A 385 21.33 -0.48 14.11
CA ALA A 385 20.42 -1.53 13.66
C ALA A 385 20.03 -2.51 14.78
N GLU A 386 20.98 -2.91 15.62
CA GLU A 386 20.75 -3.84 16.75
C GLU A 386 19.83 -3.26 17.84
N THR A 387 19.74 -1.94 17.91
CA THR A 387 18.94 -1.21 18.90
C THR A 387 17.66 -0.64 18.32
N TYR A 388 17.43 -0.84 17.02
CA TYR A 388 16.20 -0.39 16.37
C TYR A 388 15.02 -1.24 16.83
N MET A 389 13.87 -0.59 16.97
CA MET A 389 12.62 -1.24 17.34
C MET A 389 11.48 -0.42 16.74
N SER A 390 10.64 -1.00 15.88
CA SER A 390 9.48 -0.27 15.36
C SER A 390 8.52 0.11 16.49
N ALA A 391 7.67 1.11 16.26
CA ALA A 391 6.65 1.50 17.24
C ALA A 391 5.77 0.30 17.61
N ASP A 392 5.37 -0.49 16.63
CA ASP A 392 4.55 -1.69 16.82
C ASP A 392 5.26 -2.74 17.67
N GLN A 393 6.54 -3.03 17.39
CA GLN A 393 7.35 -3.95 18.21
C GLN A 393 7.47 -3.46 19.65
N TRP A 394 7.63 -2.15 19.85
CA TRP A 394 7.68 -1.55 21.19
C TRP A 394 6.35 -1.73 21.91
N PHE A 395 5.22 -1.43 21.26
CA PHE A 395 3.89 -1.63 21.83
C PHE A 395 3.63 -3.09 22.21
N HIS A 396 4.01 -4.04 21.36
CA HIS A 396 3.83 -5.47 21.64
C HIS A 396 4.63 -5.94 22.85
N ARG A 397 5.83 -5.38 23.10
CA ARG A 397 6.64 -5.68 24.28
C ARG A 397 6.08 -5.07 25.57
N GLN A 398 5.46 -3.91 25.48
CA GLN A 398 4.97 -3.14 26.65
C GLN A 398 3.54 -3.49 27.08
N ARG A 399 2.92 -4.53 26.49
CA ARG A 399 1.49 -4.91 26.63
C ARG A 399 0.96 -5.13 28.05
N VAL A 400 1.79 -5.05 29.09
CA VAL A 400 1.39 -5.46 30.43
C VAL A 400 0.59 -4.38 31.17
N GLU A 401 0.73 -3.07 30.87
CA GLU A 401 0.18 -2.05 31.79
C GLU A 401 -0.60 -0.85 31.22
N ASN A 402 -0.74 -0.63 29.89
CA ASN A 402 -1.41 0.58 29.34
C ASN A 402 -0.94 1.90 30.03
N ILE A 403 0.34 1.98 30.37
CA ILE A 403 0.94 3.14 31.03
C ILE A 403 1.98 3.73 30.08
N VAL A 404 1.94 5.05 29.89
CA VAL A 404 3.00 5.76 29.17
C VAL A 404 4.03 6.29 30.17
N ALA A 405 5.31 6.06 29.86
CA ALA A 405 6.42 6.54 30.67
C ALA A 405 6.53 8.07 30.64
N THR A 406 6.79 8.66 31.81
CA THR A 406 7.06 10.08 32.03
C THR A 406 8.51 10.43 31.65
N GLU A 407 8.81 11.72 31.48
CA GLU A 407 10.17 12.20 31.18
C GLU A 407 11.18 11.78 32.24
N GLU A 408 10.78 11.65 33.51
CA GLU A 408 11.66 11.16 34.57
C GLU A 408 11.96 9.67 34.40
N GLU A 409 10.94 8.85 34.15
CA GLU A 409 11.09 7.39 33.93
C GLU A 409 11.93 7.10 32.67
N LEU A 410 11.77 7.90 31.62
CA LEU A 410 12.56 7.80 30.38
C LEU A 410 14.05 8.18 30.55
N LYS A 411 14.47 8.73 31.70
CA LYS A 411 15.91 8.91 31.98
C LYS A 411 16.58 7.58 32.30
N ASP A 412 15.84 6.69 32.96
CA ASP A 412 16.33 5.37 33.37
C ASP A 412 16.10 4.32 32.27
N ASP A 413 14.97 4.41 31.55
CA ASP A 413 14.63 3.55 30.39
C ASP A 413 14.25 4.39 29.16
N PRO A 414 15.22 4.95 28.42
CA PRO A 414 14.94 5.83 27.30
C PRO A 414 14.30 5.08 26.12
N LEU A 415 13.39 5.76 25.43
CA LEU A 415 12.85 5.25 24.16
C LEU A 415 13.99 4.97 23.16
N PRO A 416 13.87 3.92 22.33
CA PRO A 416 14.73 3.72 21.18
C PRO A 416 14.87 5.00 20.35
N ALA A 417 16.06 5.24 19.80
CA ALA A 417 16.37 6.51 19.14
C ALA A 417 15.46 6.84 17.94
N ASN A 418 14.85 5.81 17.31
CA ASN A 418 13.90 5.95 16.22
C ASN A 418 12.46 6.21 16.69
N LEU A 419 12.13 6.07 17.97
CA LEU A 419 10.79 6.28 18.49
C LEU A 419 10.64 7.67 19.11
N GLN A 420 9.41 8.18 19.10
CA GLN A 420 9.02 9.40 19.78
C GLN A 420 7.61 9.28 20.35
N THR A 421 7.35 10.00 21.44
CA THR A 421 5.99 10.20 21.92
C THR A 421 5.33 11.31 21.12
N VAL A 422 4.11 11.06 20.66
CA VAL A 422 3.23 12.06 20.06
C VAL A 422 1.90 12.06 20.81
N CYS A 423 1.26 13.20 20.88
CA CYS A 423 0.00 13.37 21.60
C CYS A 423 -1.02 14.02 20.66
N TYR A 424 -2.30 13.70 20.84
CA TYR A 424 -3.36 14.47 20.22
C TYR A 424 -3.30 15.91 20.72
N PHE A 425 -3.41 16.82 19.77
CA PHE A 425 -3.53 18.25 19.99
C PHE A 425 -4.86 18.70 19.43
N ASP A 426 -5.65 19.30 20.30
CA ASP A 426 -6.89 19.95 19.96
C ASP A 426 -6.69 21.46 20.03
N ALA A 427 -6.83 22.13 18.88
CA ALA A 427 -6.69 23.58 18.80
C ALA A 427 -7.86 24.33 19.45
N ASP A 428 -9.02 23.66 19.57
CA ASP A 428 -10.21 24.19 20.22
C ASP A 428 -10.24 23.86 21.73
N ALA A 429 -9.25 23.11 22.22
CA ALA A 429 -9.09 22.75 23.61
C ALA A 429 -9.19 23.99 24.52
N LYS A 430 -10.01 23.86 25.58
CA LYS A 430 -10.26 24.96 26.50
C LYS A 430 -8.96 25.46 27.15
N PHE A 431 -8.63 26.70 26.84
CA PHE A 431 -7.52 27.42 27.44
C PHE A 431 -7.77 27.61 28.94
N ILE A 432 -6.90 27.07 29.79
CA ILE A 432 -7.02 27.18 31.26
C ILE A 432 -6.38 28.47 31.75
N SER A 433 -5.12 28.69 31.38
CA SER A 433 -4.32 29.83 31.84
C SER A 433 -3.11 30.07 30.94
N ALA A 434 -2.62 31.31 30.96
CA ALA A 434 -1.33 31.70 30.42
C ALA A 434 -0.47 32.24 31.56
N GLU A 435 0.63 31.57 31.87
CA GLU A 435 1.63 32.05 32.83
C GLU A 435 2.89 32.38 32.04
N GLU A 436 3.43 33.60 32.13
CA GLU A 436 4.64 34.09 31.42
C GLU A 436 5.30 33.11 30.42
N GLY A 437 4.73 33.02 29.20
CA GLY A 437 5.29 32.21 28.10
C GLY A 437 4.90 30.73 28.10
N VAL A 438 4.06 30.27 29.02
CA VAL A 438 3.47 28.93 29.10
C VAL A 438 1.96 29.03 28.91
N THR A 439 1.44 28.30 27.93
CA THR A 439 0.02 28.11 27.68
C THR A 439 -0.42 26.77 28.25
N TYR A 440 -1.51 26.75 29.03
CA TYR A 440 -2.14 25.53 29.51
C TYR A 440 -3.48 25.27 28.79
N SER A 441 -3.63 24.08 28.23
CA SER A 441 -4.88 23.56 27.66
C SER A 441 -5.36 22.34 28.43
N ARG A 442 -6.67 22.06 28.38
CA ARG A 442 -7.27 20.82 28.87
C ARG A 442 -7.70 19.98 27.68
N TRP A 443 -7.30 18.71 27.64
CA TRP A 443 -7.80 17.77 26.65
C TRP A 443 -9.27 17.42 26.94
N GLN A 444 -10.08 17.32 25.89
CA GLN A 444 -11.52 17.08 25.96
C GLN A 444 -11.84 15.92 25.00
N ASP A 445 -12.17 14.75 25.54
CA ASP A 445 -12.39 13.49 24.76
C ASP A 445 -13.75 13.47 24.02
N ASP A 446 -14.60 14.47 24.25
CA ASP A 446 -16.00 14.47 23.81
C ASP A 446 -16.24 14.96 22.37
N GLU A 447 -15.23 15.52 21.70
CA GLU A 447 -15.36 16.05 20.34
C GLU A 447 -14.39 15.38 19.36
N LEU A 448 -14.82 14.24 18.80
CA LEU A 448 -14.19 13.65 17.62
C LEU A 448 -14.46 14.53 16.37
N PRO A 449 -13.51 14.62 15.43
CA PRO A 449 -12.19 13.97 15.41
C PRO A 449 -11.05 14.90 15.86
N HIS A 450 -10.19 14.43 16.78
CA HIS A 450 -8.90 15.08 17.03
C HIS A 450 -8.02 15.00 15.78
N GLU A 451 -7.85 16.14 15.10
CA GLU A 451 -7.25 16.13 13.77
C GLU A 451 -5.73 16.30 13.73
N CYS A 452 -5.07 16.54 14.87
CA CYS A 452 -3.63 16.73 14.89
C CYS A 452 -2.88 15.90 15.94
N LEU A 453 -1.80 15.26 15.49
CA LEU A 453 -0.80 14.62 16.35
C LEU A 453 0.46 15.49 16.37
N ARG A 454 1.00 15.74 17.56
CA ARG A 454 2.21 16.57 17.74
C ARG A 454 3.24 15.83 18.58
N PRO A 455 4.55 15.96 18.28
CA PRO A 455 5.57 15.46 19.19
C PRO A 455 5.36 16.06 20.58
N CYS A 456 5.46 15.22 21.61
CA CYS A 456 5.21 15.65 22.98
C CYS A 456 6.15 14.95 23.98
N LYS A 457 6.20 15.49 25.19
CA LYS A 457 6.85 14.87 26.36
C LYS A 457 5.85 14.72 27.48
N ILE A 458 5.74 13.53 28.04
CA ILE A 458 4.87 13.29 29.20
C ILE A 458 5.59 13.79 30.44
N LEU A 459 5.13 14.91 31.00
CA LEU A 459 5.74 15.54 32.16
C LEU A 459 5.35 14.85 33.46
N GLU A 460 4.09 14.45 33.57
CA GLU A 460 3.50 13.94 34.81
C GLU A 460 2.36 12.97 34.50
N ARG A 461 2.22 11.94 35.33
CA ARG A 461 1.12 10.97 35.34
C ARG A 461 0.43 11.04 36.70
N TYR A 462 -0.89 11.15 36.73
CA TYR A 462 -1.68 11.28 37.96
C TYR A 462 -3.01 10.52 37.85
N SER A 463 -3.55 10.08 38.97
CA SER A 463 -4.85 9.40 39.01
C SER A 463 -5.97 10.41 38.73
N ASN A 464 -7.01 10.00 38.00
CA ASN A 464 -8.21 10.80 37.83
C ASN A 464 -8.76 11.19 39.23
N PRO A 465 -8.89 12.50 39.54
CA PRO A 465 -9.39 12.93 40.83
C PRO A 465 -10.90 12.73 41.00
N ASP A 466 -11.64 12.41 39.93
CA ASP A 466 -13.07 12.16 40.00
C ASP A 466 -13.36 10.78 40.62
N PRO A 467 -13.90 10.71 41.84
CA PRO A 467 -14.18 9.44 42.52
C PRO A 467 -15.41 8.72 41.94
N GLU A 468 -16.18 9.36 41.05
CA GLU A 468 -17.34 8.73 40.40
C GLU A 468 -16.94 7.86 39.20
N ASP A 469 -15.72 8.04 38.67
CA ASP A 469 -15.17 7.17 37.63
C ASP A 469 -14.62 5.90 38.30
N GLU A 470 -15.35 4.79 38.18
CA GLU A 470 -14.98 3.48 38.76
C GLU A 470 -13.70 2.87 38.14
N ASP A 471 -13.25 3.42 37.01
CA ASP A 471 -12.04 2.98 36.34
C ASP A 471 -10.84 3.82 36.83
N ASP A 472 -9.85 3.16 37.44
CA ASP A 472 -8.54 3.72 37.83
C ASP A 472 -7.74 4.16 36.59
N MET A 473 -8.23 5.17 35.88
CA MET A 473 -7.61 5.70 34.68
C MET A 473 -6.52 6.72 35.04
N TRP A 474 -5.35 6.51 34.44
CA TRP A 474 -4.26 7.48 34.51
C TRP A 474 -4.53 8.65 33.56
N LEU A 475 -4.42 9.85 34.10
CA LEU A 475 -4.36 11.08 33.33
C LEU A 475 -2.92 11.57 33.21
N TYR A 476 -2.65 12.29 32.13
CA TYR A 476 -1.31 12.72 31.78
C TYR A 476 -1.27 14.22 31.52
N LYS A 477 -0.13 14.80 31.88
CA LYS A 477 0.26 16.17 31.53
C LYS A 477 1.39 16.09 30.52
N ALA A 478 1.19 16.66 29.33
CA ALA A 478 2.18 16.61 28.26
C ALA A 478 2.59 18.01 27.78
N GLU A 479 3.86 18.18 27.47
CA GLU A 479 4.39 19.35 26.75
C GLU A 479 4.40 19.08 25.25
N MET A 480 3.77 19.95 24.47
CA MET A 480 3.64 19.82 23.02
C MET A 480 4.72 20.63 22.30
N PHE A 481 5.34 20.08 21.25
CA PHE A 481 6.43 20.74 20.51
C PHE A 481 6.02 21.21 19.13
N HIS A 482 6.53 22.37 18.71
CA HIS A 482 6.48 22.84 17.32
C HIS A 482 7.14 21.84 16.37
N PHE A 483 6.61 21.73 15.15
CA PHE A 483 7.20 20.94 14.07
C PHE A 483 7.28 21.77 12.78
N ASP A 484 8.21 21.39 11.91
CA ASP A 484 8.45 22.12 10.66
C ASP A 484 7.21 22.09 9.75
N GLY A 485 6.77 23.25 9.27
CA GLY A 485 5.62 23.35 8.36
C GLY A 485 4.25 23.40 9.02
N GLU A 486 4.18 23.45 10.35
CA GLU A 486 2.93 23.61 11.09
C GLU A 486 2.14 24.86 10.66
N GLU A 487 2.82 25.89 10.13
CA GLU A 487 2.19 27.13 9.67
C GLU A 487 1.22 26.93 8.50
N LYS A 488 1.28 25.77 7.84
CA LYS A 488 0.36 25.37 6.77
C LYS A 488 -0.94 24.77 7.32
N PHE A 489 -0.99 24.46 8.60
CA PHE A 489 -2.08 23.75 9.27
C PHE A 489 -2.67 24.63 10.37
N ASN A 490 -3.61 25.49 10.01
CA ASN A 490 -4.24 26.42 10.95
C ASN A 490 -4.82 25.72 12.20
N PHE A 491 -5.42 24.53 12.03
CA PHE A 491 -5.98 23.72 13.12
C PHE A 491 -4.91 23.01 13.98
N CYS A 492 -3.63 23.10 13.64
CA CYS A 492 -2.53 22.47 14.39
C CYS A 492 -1.42 23.45 14.80
N SER A 493 -1.63 24.74 14.54
CA SER A 493 -0.68 25.78 14.89
C SER A 493 -0.68 26.01 16.39
N LEU A 494 0.51 25.95 17.01
CA LEU A 494 0.67 26.34 18.40
C LEU A 494 0.91 27.84 18.51
N PRO A 495 0.32 28.50 19.53
CA PRO A 495 0.78 29.81 19.94
C PRO A 495 2.28 29.79 20.30
N PRO A 496 3.01 30.89 20.07
CA PRO A 496 4.41 30.96 20.43
C PRO A 496 4.59 30.79 21.94
N GLY A 497 5.58 29.98 22.34
CA GLY A 497 5.92 29.72 23.73
C GLY A 497 5.87 28.23 24.05
N ARG A 498 5.80 27.90 25.35
CA ARG A 498 5.66 26.54 25.84
C ARG A 498 4.19 26.16 25.92
N HIS A 499 3.79 25.03 25.36
CA HIS A 499 2.40 24.57 25.44
C HIS A 499 2.31 23.29 26.25
N VAL A 500 1.42 23.27 27.25
CA VAL A 500 1.22 22.14 28.14
C VAL A 500 -0.25 21.76 28.17
N THR A 501 -0.56 20.55 27.75
CA THR A 501 -1.90 19.98 27.81
C THR A 501 -2.04 19.11 29.06
N LYS A 502 -3.14 19.28 29.79
CA LYS A 502 -3.50 18.47 30.96
C LYS A 502 -4.68 17.55 30.64
N ASP A 503 -4.86 16.56 31.50
CA ASP A 503 -5.99 15.64 31.49
C ASP A 503 -6.05 14.79 30.20
N LEU A 504 -4.89 14.54 29.56
CA LEU A 504 -4.79 13.57 28.46
C LEU A 504 -5.04 12.16 29.02
N THR A 505 -5.84 11.34 28.34
CA THR A 505 -5.91 9.90 28.64
C THR A 505 -4.82 9.15 27.88
N TYR A 506 -4.71 7.84 28.17
CA TYR A 506 -3.83 6.94 27.43
C TYR A 506 -4.11 6.96 25.92
N ASP A 507 -5.39 7.03 25.51
CA ASP A 507 -5.79 7.07 24.10
C ASP A 507 -5.41 8.38 23.39
N GLY A 508 -5.10 9.42 24.17
CA GLY A 508 -4.56 10.70 23.71
C GLY A 508 -3.08 10.65 23.32
N ILE A 509 -2.37 9.55 23.58
CA ILE A 509 -0.91 9.45 23.50
C ILE A 509 -0.48 8.24 22.68
N PHE A 510 0.48 8.45 21.77
CA PHE A 510 1.04 7.41 20.91
C PHE A 510 2.55 7.41 20.99
N ILE A 511 3.15 6.24 20.82
CA ILE A 511 4.57 6.08 20.51
C ILE A 511 4.64 5.74 19.03
N LEU A 512 5.31 6.58 18.24
CA LEU A 512 5.45 6.37 16.80
C LEU A 512 6.92 6.35 16.39
N ASP A 513 7.19 5.75 15.24
CA ASP A 513 8.46 5.96 14.56
C ASP A 513 8.60 7.45 14.19
N LYS A 514 9.80 7.98 14.42
CA LYS A 514 10.16 9.31 13.95
C LYS A 514 10.06 9.35 12.42
N PRO A 515 9.76 10.52 11.85
CA PRO A 515 9.78 10.73 10.42
C PRO A 515 11.03 10.15 9.77
N TYR A 516 10.83 9.31 8.75
CA TYR A 516 11.90 8.70 7.96
C TYR A 516 12.88 7.80 8.73
N THR A 517 12.55 7.35 9.95
CA THR A 517 13.42 6.41 10.68
C THR A 517 13.05 4.94 10.50
N HIS A 518 11.85 4.67 9.96
CA HIS A 518 11.40 3.31 9.64
C HIS A 518 12.31 2.64 8.60
N ASP A 519 12.39 1.31 8.63
CA ASP A 519 13.21 0.52 7.69
C ASP A 519 12.87 0.74 6.21
N LEU A 520 11.64 1.17 5.90
CA LEU A 520 11.20 1.55 4.55
C LEU A 520 12.01 2.71 3.96
N PHE A 521 12.56 3.54 4.83
CA PHE A 521 13.33 4.72 4.49
C PHE A 521 14.84 4.45 4.57
N LEU A 522 15.27 3.20 4.73
CA LEU A 522 16.69 2.89 4.61
C LEU A 522 17.17 3.16 3.20
N THR A 523 18.14 4.08 3.07
CA THR A 523 18.79 4.41 1.78
C THR A 523 19.44 3.23 1.07
N THR A 524 19.67 2.14 1.81
CA THR A 524 20.25 0.90 1.32
C THR A 524 19.21 -0.19 1.12
N ALA A 525 17.93 0.03 1.47
CA ALA A 525 16.90 -0.99 1.29
C ALA A 525 16.76 -1.39 -0.18
N PHE A 526 16.46 -2.67 -0.41
CA PHE A 526 16.36 -3.19 -1.77
C PHE A 526 15.15 -2.61 -2.51
N ARG A 527 15.38 -2.04 -3.70
CA ARG A 527 14.34 -1.46 -4.56
C ARG A 527 14.57 -1.93 -6.00
N HIS A 528 13.72 -2.82 -6.50
CA HIS A 528 13.82 -3.35 -7.86
C HIS A 528 12.48 -3.91 -8.33
N GLU A 529 12.06 -3.60 -9.55
CA GLU A 529 10.86 -4.20 -10.13
C GLU A 529 11.03 -5.70 -10.39
N ILE A 530 9.92 -6.43 -10.34
CA ILE A 530 9.88 -7.84 -10.75
C ILE A 530 10.02 -7.90 -12.28
N GLY A 531 11.00 -8.66 -12.77
CA GLY A 531 11.30 -8.75 -14.19
C GLY A 531 10.29 -9.59 -14.96
N ILE A 532 9.63 -8.99 -15.95
CA ILE A 532 8.83 -9.72 -16.94
C ILE A 532 9.74 -10.16 -18.10
N PRO A 533 9.69 -11.44 -18.51
CA PRO A 533 10.34 -11.92 -19.72
C PRO A 533 9.94 -11.15 -20.98
N ARG A 534 10.89 -10.96 -21.91
CA ARG A 534 10.69 -10.17 -23.14
C ARG A 534 9.55 -10.70 -24.03
N ASP A 535 9.31 -12.00 -24.03
CA ASP A 535 8.27 -12.67 -24.81
C ASP A 535 6.85 -12.38 -24.29
N ILE A 536 6.72 -12.07 -23.00
CA ILE A 536 5.46 -11.64 -22.39
C ILE A 536 5.30 -10.11 -22.50
N PHE A 537 6.39 -9.34 -22.36
CA PHE A 537 6.33 -7.88 -22.36
C PHE A 537 6.09 -7.29 -23.77
N PRO A 538 4.99 -6.55 -24.01
CA PRO A 538 4.67 -6.04 -25.34
C PRO A 538 5.77 -5.19 -25.99
N THR A 539 6.09 -5.53 -27.24
CA THR A 539 7.12 -4.81 -28.02
C THR A 539 6.85 -3.31 -28.16
N PRO A 540 5.60 -2.83 -28.35
CA PRO A 540 5.29 -1.39 -28.39
C PRO A 540 5.60 -0.64 -27.09
N TRP A 541 5.69 -1.34 -25.96
CA TRP A 541 6.01 -0.74 -24.66
C TRP A 541 7.52 -0.64 -24.40
N MET A 542 8.32 -1.45 -25.09
CA MET A 542 9.77 -1.34 -25.01
C MET A 542 10.24 -0.01 -25.61
N ARG A 543 11.22 0.62 -24.97
CA ARG A 543 11.95 1.75 -25.53
C ARG A 543 12.50 1.31 -26.87
N LYS A 544 12.18 2.07 -27.92
CA LYS A 544 12.88 1.93 -29.20
C LYS A 544 14.36 2.10 -28.86
N LYS A 545 15.17 1.06 -29.05
CA LYS A 545 16.63 1.20 -28.99
C LYS A 545 16.96 2.29 -30.00
N LEU A 546 17.07 3.54 -29.53
CA LEU A 546 17.64 4.62 -30.29
C LEU A 546 18.95 4.02 -30.78
N ARG A 547 19.04 3.77 -32.09
CA ARG A 547 20.19 3.08 -32.67
C ARG A 547 21.39 3.81 -32.14
N LYS A 548 22.13 3.16 -31.24
CA LYS A 548 23.28 3.68 -30.50
C LYS A 548 24.42 4.19 -31.40
N LYS A 549 24.22 4.22 -32.72
CA LYS A 549 25.15 4.73 -33.74
C LYS A 549 25.45 6.22 -33.58
N GLU A 550 24.51 7.04 -33.11
CA GLU A 550 24.80 8.47 -32.89
C GLU A 550 25.43 8.72 -31.52
N ASP A 551 25.00 8.02 -30.47
CA ASP A 551 25.60 8.15 -29.14
C ASP A 551 26.99 7.52 -29.02
N GLU A 552 27.30 6.41 -29.70
CA GLU A 552 28.68 5.90 -29.74
C GLU A 552 29.63 6.86 -30.47
N SER A 553 29.12 7.64 -31.43
CA SER A 553 29.90 8.71 -32.08
C SER A 553 30.09 9.92 -31.17
N ALA A 554 29.06 10.30 -30.40
CA ALA A 554 29.13 11.39 -29.42
C ALA A 554 29.96 11.01 -28.18
N ILE A 555 29.90 9.75 -27.74
CA ILE A 555 30.73 9.18 -26.67
C ILE A 555 32.18 9.04 -27.14
N ARG A 556 32.44 8.62 -28.39
CA ARG A 556 33.81 8.67 -28.98
C ARG A 556 34.35 10.09 -29.07
N ALA A 557 33.55 11.04 -29.54
CA ALA A 557 33.95 12.45 -29.63
C ALA A 557 34.26 13.05 -28.24
N ARG A 558 33.46 12.74 -27.21
CA ARG A 558 33.74 13.14 -25.81
C ARG A 558 34.96 12.42 -25.21
N SER A 559 35.24 11.20 -25.62
CA SER A 559 36.45 10.46 -25.22
C SER A 559 37.73 11.11 -25.79
N GLU A 560 37.66 11.64 -27.02
CA GLU A 560 38.77 12.36 -27.64
C GLU A 560 39.00 13.76 -27.03
N GLU A 561 37.93 14.51 -26.69
CA GLU A 561 38.05 15.76 -25.91
C GLU A 561 38.58 15.52 -24.47
N GLY A 562 38.18 14.41 -23.84
CA GLY A 562 38.67 14.02 -22.51
C GLY A 562 40.16 13.61 -22.51
N ALA A 563 40.67 13.09 -23.63
CA ALA A 563 42.08 12.77 -23.80
C ALA A 563 42.97 14.02 -23.95
N GLU A 564 42.42 15.12 -24.47
CA GLU A 564 43.11 16.42 -24.51
C GLU A 564 43.24 17.04 -23.11
N PHE A 565 42.24 16.82 -22.25
CA PHE A 565 42.25 17.28 -20.84
C PHE A 565 43.31 16.57 -19.99
N ARG A 566 43.64 15.31 -20.31
CA ARG A 566 44.66 14.52 -19.59
C ARG A 566 46.11 14.89 -19.94
N ARG A 567 46.34 15.72 -20.97
CA ARG A 567 47.67 16.17 -21.37
C ARG A 567 48.10 17.53 -20.80
N LYS A 568 47.21 18.27 -20.11
CA LYS A 568 47.57 19.54 -19.48
C LYS A 568 48.00 19.32 -18.02
N LYS A 569 49.12 19.94 -17.63
CA LYS A 569 49.68 19.82 -16.28
C LYS A 569 48.65 20.32 -15.24
N PRO A 570 48.54 19.67 -14.06
CA PRO A 570 47.66 20.13 -12.98
C PRO A 570 48.03 21.58 -12.61
N GLY A 571 47.14 22.54 -12.90
CA GLY A 571 47.35 23.96 -12.63
C GLY A 571 46.91 24.93 -13.74
N GLU A 572 46.77 24.48 -14.99
CA GLU A 572 46.46 25.39 -16.12
C GLU A 572 44.99 25.45 -16.54
N VAL A 573 44.11 24.59 -16.01
CA VAL A 573 42.70 24.59 -16.42
C VAL A 573 41.82 25.30 -15.41
N LYS A 574 41.63 26.61 -15.59
CA LYS A 574 40.53 27.32 -14.93
C LYS A 574 39.21 26.80 -15.50
N THR A 575 38.37 26.23 -14.63
CA THR A 575 37.04 25.75 -15.05
C THR A 575 36.20 26.93 -15.56
N LYS A 576 35.32 26.67 -16.53
CA LYS A 576 34.40 27.68 -17.10
C LYS A 576 33.58 28.40 -16.00
N LYS A 577 33.28 27.68 -14.92
CA LYS A 577 32.61 28.17 -13.71
C LYS A 577 33.47 29.20 -12.95
N LEU A 578 34.78 28.97 -12.85
CA LEU A 578 35.73 29.89 -12.20
C LEU A 578 35.91 31.19 -13.03
N LEU A 579 35.99 31.07 -14.36
CA LEU A 579 36.07 32.22 -15.26
C LEU A 579 34.80 33.08 -15.22
N MET A 580 33.62 32.46 -15.16
CA MET A 580 32.36 33.19 -14.99
C MET A 580 32.27 33.88 -13.62
N LYS A 581 32.82 33.28 -12.56
CA LYS A 581 32.88 33.89 -11.24
C LYS A 581 33.81 35.10 -11.23
N GLU A 582 35.01 34.99 -11.81
CA GLU A 582 35.96 36.12 -11.94
C GLU A 582 35.39 37.25 -12.82
N GLN A 583 34.62 36.93 -13.88
CA GLN A 583 33.93 37.94 -14.69
C GLN A 583 32.81 38.65 -13.92
N LYS A 584 32.02 37.93 -13.14
CA LYS A 584 30.98 38.53 -12.29
C LYS A 584 31.58 39.43 -11.20
N GLU A 585 32.67 39.00 -10.57
CA GLU A 585 33.37 39.79 -9.56
C GLU A 585 34.03 41.04 -10.17
N LYS A 586 34.56 40.95 -11.40
CA LYS A 586 35.05 42.13 -12.13
C LYS A 586 33.94 43.09 -12.54
N SER A 587 32.78 42.59 -12.97
CA SER A 587 31.63 43.43 -13.32
C SER A 587 31.12 44.19 -12.09
N ALA A 588 30.95 43.49 -10.96
CA ALA A 588 30.50 44.09 -9.71
C ALA A 588 31.48 45.13 -9.13
N ARG A 589 32.77 45.03 -9.47
CA ARG A 589 33.80 46.02 -9.09
C ARG A 589 33.85 47.25 -10.00
N MET A 590 33.25 47.22 -11.18
CA MET A 590 33.15 48.40 -12.05
C MET A 590 31.84 49.18 -11.82
N ASP A 591 30.85 48.55 -11.19
CA ASP A 591 29.57 49.17 -10.81
C ASP A 591 29.59 49.83 -9.42
N LEU A 592 30.73 49.75 -8.70
CA LEU A 592 31.08 50.48 -7.48
C LEU A 592 32.17 51.50 -7.80
#